data_AF-A0A8R7ULP9-F1
#
_entry.id   AF-A0A8R7ULP9-F1
#
_cell.length_a   1.000
_cell.length_b   1.000
_cell.length_c   1.000
_cell.angle_alpha   90.00
_cell.angle_beta   90.00
_cell.angle_gamma   90.00
#
_symmetry.space_group_name_H-M   'P 1'
#
loop_
_entity.id
_entity.type
_entity.pdbx_description
1 polymer ?
#
loop_
_entity_poly.entity_id
_entity_poly.type
_entity_poly.pdbx_seq_one_letter_code
_entity_poly.pdbx_strand_id
1 'polypeptide(L)'
;MFSGRWVYDEEAYALYKESACRFMSENLACGRYGRTDLRYQHWRWQPHGCDLPRYRKMRLLEKLRGKRLAFVGDSLNRNQWVSMVCLIDSATQGLHKTLISAGTLVSFNVHEHNASVDFYWSPLLVESNSDHPVRHRVTDRTMGA
;
A
#
# COMPACT_ATOMS: atom_id res chain seq x y z
N MET A 1 -11.33 14.36 -10.22
CA MET A 1 -10.29 13.60 -9.50
C MET A 1 -9.47 12.72 -10.43
N PHE A 2 -10.09 11.92 -11.30
CA PHE A 2 -9.39 10.99 -12.22
C PHE A 2 -9.05 11.56 -13.61
N SER A 3 -9.46 12.80 -13.90
CA SER A 3 -9.06 13.56 -15.09
C SER A 3 -8.10 14.67 -14.66
N GLY A 4 -6.92 14.72 -15.30
CA GLY A 4 -5.78 15.52 -14.85
C GLY A 4 -4.52 15.21 -15.63
N ARG A 5 -3.38 15.62 -15.06
CA ARG A 5 -2.05 15.39 -15.64
C ARG A 5 -1.02 15.07 -14.57
N TRP A 6 0.07 14.43 -14.99
CA TRP A 6 1.25 14.27 -14.16
C TRP A 6 2.05 15.58 -14.13
N VAL A 7 2.49 15.97 -12.93
CA VAL A 7 3.31 17.16 -12.67
C VAL A 7 4.55 16.71 -11.90
N TYR A 8 5.73 17.15 -12.34
CA TYR A 8 6.98 16.89 -11.65
C TYR A 8 7.13 17.85 -10.46
N ASP A 9 7.44 17.32 -9.28
CA ASP A 9 7.49 18.05 -8.02
C ASP A 9 8.54 17.40 -7.09
N GLU A 10 9.78 17.85 -7.24
CA GLU A 10 10.92 17.31 -6.50
C GLU A 10 10.95 17.74 -5.03
N GLU A 11 10.29 18.86 -4.69
CA GLU A 11 10.25 19.38 -3.33
C GLU A 11 9.23 18.63 -2.47
N ALA A 12 8.05 18.31 -3.02
CA ALA A 12 6.97 17.69 -2.26
C ALA A 12 6.95 16.15 -2.32
N TYR A 13 7.56 15.54 -3.33
CA TYR A 13 7.58 14.09 -3.54
C TYR A 13 9.01 13.53 -3.51
N ALA A 14 9.22 12.25 -3.15
CA ALA A 14 8.22 11.27 -2.73
C ALA A 14 7.69 11.49 -1.30
N LEU A 15 6.48 11.00 -1.04
CA LEU A 15 5.83 11.09 0.28
C LEU A 15 6.54 10.27 1.37
N TYR A 16 7.34 9.29 0.98
CA TYR A 16 8.24 8.52 1.83
C TYR A 16 9.46 8.08 1.01
N LYS A 17 10.58 7.83 1.68
CA LYS A 17 11.76 7.20 1.07
C LYS A 17 11.67 5.69 1.22
N GLU A 18 12.15 4.95 0.22
CA GLU A 18 12.21 3.48 0.24
C GLU A 18 12.90 2.96 1.52
N SER A 19 14.06 3.52 1.86
CA SER A 19 14.84 3.16 3.05
C SER A 19 14.15 3.46 4.38
N ALA A 20 13.13 4.31 4.39
CA ALA A 20 12.39 4.69 5.59
C ALA A 20 11.22 3.74 5.88
N CYS A 21 10.80 2.90 4.93
CA CYS A 21 9.70 1.96 5.12
C CYS A 21 10.24 0.56 5.48
N ARG A 22 9.96 0.11 6.70
CA ARG A 22 10.46 -1.21 7.18
C ARG A 22 9.66 -2.39 6.63
N PHE A 23 8.46 -2.13 6.11
CA PHE A 23 7.52 -3.15 5.65
C PHE A 23 7.48 -3.31 4.12
N MET A 24 8.36 -2.60 3.40
CA MET A 24 8.44 -2.75 1.96
C MET A 24 8.99 -4.13 1.59
N SER A 25 8.23 -4.89 0.79
CA SER A 25 8.69 -6.16 0.25
C SER A 25 9.81 -5.95 -0.77
N GLU A 26 10.74 -6.89 -0.84
CA GLU A 26 11.86 -6.89 -1.79
C GLU A 26 11.44 -6.65 -3.25
N ASN A 27 10.35 -7.29 -3.68
CA ASN A 27 9.80 -7.15 -5.05
C ASN A 27 9.36 -5.72 -5.42
N LEU A 28 9.33 -4.78 -4.47
CA LEU A 28 8.93 -3.38 -4.66
C LEU A 28 10.07 -2.38 -4.37
N ALA A 29 11.23 -2.85 -3.91
CA ALA A 29 12.35 -2.02 -3.47
C ALA A 29 13.33 -1.71 -4.61
N CYS A 30 12.86 -1.04 -5.67
CA CYS A 30 13.63 -0.82 -6.90
C CYS A 30 15.03 -0.21 -6.66
N GLY A 31 15.15 0.75 -5.73
CA GLY A 31 16.42 1.40 -5.43
C GLY A 31 17.43 0.43 -4.83
N ARG A 32 16.99 -0.39 -3.86
CA ARG A 32 17.81 -1.47 -3.27
C ARG A 32 18.29 -2.48 -4.31
N TYR A 33 17.50 -2.74 -5.35
CA TYR A 33 17.84 -3.67 -6.44
C TYR A 33 18.50 -2.99 -7.66
N GLY A 34 19.15 -1.85 -7.45
CA GLY A 34 20.11 -1.27 -8.40
C GLY A 34 19.52 -0.22 -9.34
N ARG A 35 18.26 0.17 -9.19
CA ARG A 35 17.71 1.30 -9.95
C ARG A 35 18.31 2.61 -9.43
N THR A 36 19.05 3.30 -10.29
CA THR A 36 19.72 4.57 -9.96
C THR A 36 18.93 5.81 -10.42
N ASP A 37 18.03 5.68 -11.39
CA ASP A 37 17.16 6.78 -11.81
C ASP A 37 16.01 6.95 -10.81
N LEU A 38 16.04 8.03 -10.02
CA LEU A 38 15.02 8.28 -8.98
C LEU A 38 13.92 9.26 -9.41
N ARG A 39 14.04 9.85 -10.61
CA ARG A 39 13.10 10.86 -11.14
C ARG A 39 11.65 10.39 -11.19
N TYR A 40 11.41 9.09 -11.31
CA TYR A 40 10.05 8.51 -11.31
C TYR A 40 9.32 8.73 -9.97
N GLN A 41 10.05 8.91 -8.87
CA GLN A 41 9.48 9.08 -7.53
C GLN A 41 8.91 10.49 -7.29
N HIS A 42 9.26 11.46 -8.15
CA HIS A 42 8.95 12.89 -7.99
C HIS A 42 7.76 13.33 -8.85
N TRP A 43 6.95 12.41 -9.35
CA TRP A 43 5.73 12.73 -10.09
C TRP A 43 4.51 12.69 -9.19
N ARG A 44 3.68 13.73 -9.28
CA ARG A 44 2.38 13.81 -8.61
C ARG A 44 1.26 13.98 -9.60
N TRP A 45 0.09 13.42 -9.26
CA TRP A 45 -1.12 13.60 -10.04
C TRP A 45 -1.79 14.95 -9.71
N GLN A 46 -2.12 15.74 -10.74
CA GLN A 46 -2.85 17.00 -10.61
C GLN A 46 -4.21 16.88 -11.35
N PRO A 47 -5.32 16.75 -10.62
CA PRO A 47 -6.65 16.83 -11.24
C PRO A 47 -6.90 18.20 -11.89
N HIS A 48 -7.69 18.23 -12.97
CA HIS A 48 -8.01 19.51 -13.65
C HIS A 48 -8.91 20.43 -12.84
N GLY A 49 -9.87 19.88 -12.09
CA GLY A 49 -10.90 20.65 -11.39
C GLY A 49 -10.60 20.96 -9.92
N CYS A 50 -9.46 20.50 -9.38
CA CYS A 50 -9.09 20.76 -7.98
C CYS A 50 -7.63 20.40 -7.70
N ASP A 51 -7.12 20.92 -6.58
CA ASP A 51 -5.87 20.46 -5.98
C ASP A 51 -6.12 19.29 -5.02
N LEU A 52 -5.24 18.30 -5.06
CA LEU A 52 -5.23 17.25 -4.05
C LEU A 52 -4.80 17.83 -2.70
N PRO A 53 -5.51 17.55 -1.60
CA PRO A 53 -5.06 18.00 -0.29
C PRO A 53 -3.70 17.39 0.02
N ARG A 54 -2.76 18.22 0.48
CA ARG A 54 -1.42 17.77 0.85
C ARG A 54 -1.52 16.62 1.86
N TYR A 55 -0.82 15.52 1.57
CA TYR A 55 -0.75 14.39 2.48
C TYR A 55 -0.20 14.83 3.84
N ARG A 56 -1.02 14.70 4.88
CA ARG A 56 -0.62 14.92 6.26
C ARG A 56 -0.55 13.58 6.97
N LYS A 57 0.69 13.13 7.17
CA LYS A 57 1.12 11.90 7.85
C LYS A 57 0.15 11.41 8.94
N MET A 58 -0.13 12.23 9.95
CA MET A 58 -1.00 11.83 11.08
C MET A 58 -2.51 11.91 10.81
N ARG A 59 -2.98 12.74 9.86
CA ARG A 59 -4.42 12.92 9.64
C ARG A 59 -5.10 11.64 9.17
N LEU A 60 -4.42 10.86 8.32
CA LEU A 60 -4.95 9.58 7.86
C LEU A 60 -5.09 8.61 9.05
N LEU A 61 -4.04 8.50 9.86
CA LEU A 61 -4.03 7.58 10.99
C LEU A 61 -5.06 7.92 12.05
N GLU A 62 -5.25 9.21 12.36
CA GLU A 62 -6.34 9.64 13.26
C GLU A 62 -7.72 9.33 12.69
N LYS A 63 -7.91 9.43 11.37
CA LYS A 63 -9.17 9.00 10.74
C LYS A 63 -9.38 7.49 10.83
N LEU A 64 -8.31 6.70 10.92
CA LEU A 64 -8.34 5.24 11.07
C LEU A 64 -8.39 4.79 12.54
N ARG A 65 -8.38 5.70 13.52
CA ARG A 65 -8.41 5.34 14.94
C ARG A 65 -9.64 4.48 15.26
N GLY A 66 -9.41 3.33 15.88
CA GLY A 66 -10.46 2.35 16.21
C GLY A 66 -11.11 1.70 14.98
N LYS A 67 -10.47 1.76 13.80
CA LYS A 67 -10.98 1.22 12.54
C LYS A 67 -9.99 0.29 11.87
N ARG A 68 -10.53 -0.51 10.96
CA ARG A 68 -9.81 -1.41 10.07
C ARG A 68 -10.02 -0.98 8.63
N LEU A 69 -8.93 -0.72 7.91
CA LEU A 69 -8.93 -0.49 6.46
C LEU A 69 -8.44 -1.77 5.78
N ALA A 70 -9.22 -2.34 4.86
CA ALA A 70 -8.84 -3.57 4.17
C ALA A 70 -8.72 -3.34 2.66
N PHE A 71 -7.62 -3.82 2.09
CA PHE A 71 -7.42 -4.00 0.65
C PHE A 71 -7.72 -5.45 0.32
N VAL A 72 -8.64 -5.69 -0.61
CA VAL A 72 -9.08 -7.03 -1.00
C VAL A 72 -8.85 -7.17 -2.49
N GLY A 73 -8.13 -8.20 -2.91
CA GLY A 73 -7.90 -8.42 -4.33
C GLY A 73 -6.62 -9.18 -4.64
N ASP A 74 -5.98 -8.79 -5.73
CA ASP A 74 -4.82 -9.46 -6.31
C ASP A 74 -3.48 -8.80 -5.92
N SER A 75 -2.44 -9.07 -6.71
CA SER A 75 -1.11 -8.51 -6.51
C SER A 75 -1.03 -7.00 -6.68
N LEU A 76 -1.90 -6.38 -7.48
CA LEU A 76 -1.96 -4.91 -7.63
C LEU A 76 -2.56 -4.28 -6.37
N ASN A 77 -3.60 -4.87 -5.79
CA ASN A 77 -4.11 -4.43 -4.49
C ASN A 77 -3.08 -4.63 -3.38
N ARG A 78 -2.31 -5.73 -3.42
CA ARG A 78 -1.17 -5.91 -2.51
C ARG A 78 -0.15 -4.78 -2.64
N ASN A 79 0.16 -4.35 -3.86
CA ASN A 79 1.08 -3.24 -4.10
C ASN A 79 0.55 -1.92 -3.52
N GLN A 80 -0.74 -1.63 -3.70
CA GLN A 80 -1.38 -0.46 -3.09
C GLN A 80 -1.37 -0.53 -1.56
N TRP A 81 -1.65 -1.71 -0.98
CA TRP A 81 -1.57 -1.93 0.46
C TRP A 81 -0.17 -1.66 1.01
N VAL A 82 0.89 -2.17 0.37
CA VAL A 82 2.28 -1.90 0.79
C VAL A 82 2.57 -0.39 0.75
N SER A 83 2.13 0.32 -0.31
CA SER A 83 2.28 1.77 -0.39
C SER A 83 1.58 2.50 0.76
N MET A 84 0.36 2.08 1.12
CA MET A 84 -0.38 2.62 2.26
C MET A 84 0.33 2.37 3.59
N VAL A 85 0.84 1.14 3.80
CA VAL A 85 1.63 0.80 4.99
C VAL A 85 2.87 1.68 5.08
N CYS A 86 3.60 1.91 3.98
CA CYS A 86 4.77 2.79 3.99
C CYS A 86 4.44 4.26 4.27
N LEU A 87 3.32 4.77 3.75
CA LEU A 87 2.81 6.11 4.08
C LEU A 87 2.55 6.26 5.57
N ILE A 88 2.04 5.22 6.24
CA ILE A 88 1.77 5.22 7.68
C ILE A 88 3.04 4.95 8.51
N ASP A 89 3.89 4.00 8.12
CA ASP A 89 5.13 3.68 8.83
C ASP A 89 6.06 4.91 8.89
N SER A 90 6.16 5.65 7.77
CA SER A 90 6.92 6.90 7.69
C SER A 90 6.33 8.07 8.50
N ALA A 91 5.07 7.95 8.93
CA ALA A 91 4.34 8.90 9.76
C ALA A 91 4.42 8.60 11.26
N THR A 92 4.76 7.36 11.62
CA THR A 92 4.57 6.80 12.96
C THR A 92 5.88 6.30 13.56
N GLN A 93 6.99 7.00 13.29
CA GLN A 93 8.28 6.67 13.90
C GLN A 93 8.14 6.71 15.43
N GLY A 94 8.51 5.61 16.09
CA GLY A 94 8.37 5.45 17.55
C GLY A 94 7.07 4.80 18.03
N LEU A 95 6.04 4.64 17.19
CA LEU A 95 4.84 3.89 17.56
C LEU A 95 5.06 2.38 17.45
N HIS A 96 4.39 1.63 18.33
CA HIS A 96 4.40 0.18 18.30
C HIS A 96 3.57 -0.32 17.12
N LYS A 97 4.24 -1.07 16.24
CA LYS A 97 3.68 -1.57 14.99
C LYS A 97 4.01 -3.04 14.80
N THR A 98 3.02 -3.82 14.38
CA THR A 98 3.19 -5.25 14.11
C THR A 98 2.65 -5.60 12.73
N LEU A 99 3.23 -6.63 12.12
CA LEU A 99 2.72 -7.24 10.90
C LEU A 99 2.40 -8.69 11.20
N ILE A 100 1.12 -9.06 11.12
CA ILE A 100 0.63 -10.40 11.43
C ILE A 100 0.11 -11.02 10.14
N SER A 101 0.53 -12.25 9.86
CA SER A 101 0.07 -13.02 8.69
C SER A 101 -0.71 -14.23 9.16
N ALA A 102 -1.96 -14.35 8.75
CA ALA A 102 -2.87 -15.43 9.09
C ALA A 102 -3.61 -15.93 7.84
N GLY A 103 -3.09 -17.00 7.22
CA GLY A 103 -3.65 -17.57 6.00
C GLY A 103 -3.63 -16.58 4.83
N THR A 104 -4.80 -16.21 4.32
CA THR A 104 -5.00 -15.25 3.22
C THR A 104 -4.96 -13.78 3.67
N LEU A 105 -4.96 -13.52 4.97
CA LEU A 105 -5.02 -12.19 5.57
C LEU A 105 -3.65 -11.77 6.12
N VAL A 106 -3.21 -10.56 5.77
CA VAL A 106 -2.06 -9.89 6.37
C VAL A 106 -2.53 -8.59 6.99
N SER A 107 -2.28 -8.37 8.28
CA SER A 107 -2.71 -7.19 9.03
C SER A 107 -1.51 -6.41 9.54
N PHE A 108 -1.40 -5.14 9.14
CA PHE A 108 -0.47 -4.18 9.72
C PHE A 108 -1.19 -3.37 10.80
N ASN A 109 -0.72 -3.44 12.04
CA ASN A 109 -1.36 -2.81 13.18
C ASN A 109 -0.54 -1.64 13.72
N VAL A 110 -1.23 -0.55 14.10
CA VAL A 110 -0.68 0.56 14.88
C VAL A 110 -1.40 0.61 16.22
N HIS A 111 -0.72 0.18 17.28
CA HIS A 111 -1.38 -0.19 18.54
C HIS A 111 -1.95 1.02 19.29
N GLU A 112 -1.24 2.15 19.30
CA GLU A 112 -1.65 3.41 19.95
C GLU A 112 -2.88 4.06 19.31
N HIS A 113 -3.20 3.65 18.08
CA HIS A 113 -4.38 4.10 17.35
C HIS A 113 -5.50 3.08 17.35
N ASN A 114 -5.26 1.87 17.88
CA ASN A 114 -6.16 0.73 17.71
C ASN A 114 -6.65 0.63 16.25
N ALA A 115 -5.70 0.75 15.31
CA ALA A 115 -5.97 0.85 13.88
C ALA A 115 -5.21 -0.23 13.12
N SER A 116 -5.83 -0.79 12.09
CA SER A 116 -5.17 -1.74 11.20
C SER A 116 -5.36 -1.40 9.72
N VAL A 117 -4.34 -1.76 8.93
CA VAL A 117 -4.37 -1.72 7.47
C VAL A 117 -4.05 -3.12 6.96
N ASP A 118 -5.04 -3.72 6.31
CA ASP A 118 -5.07 -5.13 6.04
C ASP A 118 -5.04 -5.41 4.54
N PHE A 119 -4.46 -6.55 4.17
CA PHE A 119 -4.53 -7.11 2.84
C PHE A 119 -5.12 -8.51 2.90
N TYR A 120 -6.18 -8.75 2.13
CA TYR A 120 -6.81 -10.05 1.96
C TYR A 120 -6.64 -10.53 0.52
N TRP A 121 -5.97 -11.67 0.34
CA TRP A 121 -5.79 -12.27 -0.97
C TRP A 121 -7.10 -12.89 -1.47
N SER A 122 -7.68 -12.28 -2.50
CA SER A 122 -8.84 -12.78 -3.22
C SER A 122 -8.77 -12.28 -4.67
N PRO A 123 -7.93 -12.91 -5.51
CA PRO A 123 -7.52 -12.33 -6.79
C PRO A 123 -8.68 -12.21 -7.78
N LEU A 124 -9.74 -13.01 -7.60
CA LEU A 124 -10.97 -12.96 -8.40
C LEU A 124 -12.17 -12.45 -7.61
N LEU A 125 -11.99 -12.05 -6.34
CA LEU A 125 -13.02 -11.59 -5.39
C LEU A 125 -14.08 -12.63 -5.00
N VAL A 126 -14.27 -13.66 -5.83
CA VAL A 126 -15.06 -14.86 -5.56
C VAL A 126 -14.14 -16.04 -5.24
N GLU A 127 -14.71 -17.14 -4.75
CA GLU A 127 -13.97 -18.38 -4.54
C GLU A 127 -13.30 -18.82 -5.83
N SER A 128 -12.05 -19.26 -5.75
CA SER A 128 -11.30 -19.73 -6.91
C SER A 128 -10.20 -20.72 -6.55
N ASN A 129 -9.77 -21.49 -7.54
CA ASN A 129 -8.57 -22.35 -7.41
C ASN A 129 -7.26 -21.55 -7.29
N SER A 130 -7.32 -20.21 -7.25
CA SER A 130 -6.19 -19.29 -7.13
C SER A 130 -6.15 -18.57 -5.76
N ASP A 131 -6.94 -19.01 -4.78
CA ASP A 131 -7.10 -18.30 -3.49
C ASP A 131 -5.97 -18.56 -2.48
N HIS A 132 -4.96 -19.36 -2.83
CA HIS A 132 -3.78 -19.52 -1.99
C HIS A 132 -2.74 -18.40 -2.27
N PRO A 133 -2.39 -17.53 -1.31
CA PRO A 133 -1.60 -16.32 -1.56
C PRO A 133 -0.19 -16.57 -2.12
N VAL A 134 0.40 -17.74 -1.82
CA VAL A 134 1.69 -18.18 -2.40
C VAL A 134 1.53 -19.10 -3.63
N ARG A 135 0.62 -20.09 -3.57
CA ARG A 135 0.41 -21.10 -4.61
C ARG A 135 -0.83 -20.77 -5.47
N HIS A 136 -0.88 -19.57 -6.04
CA HIS A 136 -2.02 -19.08 -6.83
C HIS A 136 -1.77 -19.12 -8.35
N ARG A 137 -0.57 -19.52 -8.79
CA ARG A 137 -0.27 -19.65 -10.22
C ARG A 137 -0.73 -21.02 -10.71
N VAL A 138 -1.79 -21.03 -11.49
CA VAL A 138 -2.38 -22.20 -12.15
C VAL A 138 -2.46 -21.96 -13.66
N THR A 139 -2.51 -23.01 -14.47
CA THR A 139 -2.68 -22.90 -15.94
C THR A 139 -4.06 -22.39 -16.30
N ASP A 140 -5.09 -23.01 -15.71
CA ASP A 140 -6.49 -22.68 -15.95
C ASP A 140 -7.14 -22.20 -14.66
N ARG A 141 -7.59 -20.94 -14.67
CA ARG A 141 -8.29 -20.34 -13.53
C ARG A 141 -9.75 -20.70 -13.57
N THR A 142 -10.25 -21.26 -12.47
CA THR A 142 -11.66 -21.59 -12.31
C THR A 142 -12.23 -20.85 -11.10
N MET A 143 -13.41 -20.26 -11.28
CA MET A 143 -14.18 -19.67 -10.20
C MET A 143 -15.11 -20.73 -9.61
N GLY A 144 -15.29 -20.69 -8.30
CA GLY A 144 -16.36 -21.42 -7.61
C GLY A 144 -17.71 -20.98 -8.15
N ALA A 145 -18.65 -21.93 -8.20
CA ALA A 145 -20.03 -21.69 -8.63
C ALA A 145 -20.84 -20.98 -7.54
#